data_AF-Q2HYN1-F1
#
_entry.id   AF-Q2HYN1-F1
#
_cell.length_a   1.000
_cell.length_b   1.000
_cell.length_c   1.000
_cell.angle_alpha   90.00
_cell.angle_beta   90.00
_cell.angle_gamma   90.00
#
_symmetry.space_group_name_H-M   'P 1'
#
loop_
_entity.id
_entity.type
_entity.pdbx_description
1 polymer ?
#
loop_
_entity_poly.entity_id
_entity_poly.type
_entity_poly.pdbx_seq_one_letter_code
_entity_poly.pdbx_strand_id
1 'polypeptide(L)'
;MAAQMAVNSGASLWGPLKELWEIVEGAVWRRQPESVHLLDVQLKKHKPYFLSLFKNPPKSAEQREKVRKASTEGISIQGQQGARLLPEQLLTETFILSDLFDLGELAALELLLAGEHQQPHFPGLTRGLVAVLLYWDGKRCMANSLRSLIQSRHGKTFTLDLSADLVNLTTRFTDELMSHGLTKQILNLVSEVSVTREFEKLQKERGLGNEKHRKEVSDLVKECRRSLAECLFAWTCQSPLCKDDTLALIGHLETVTAEADGSLDSVNLALVMALLYCFDVSFLEQGTEDRDDLLQALPLVTDRKYVSGV
;
A
#
# COMPACT_ATOMS: atom_id res chain seq x y z
N MET A 1 -3.61 -18.71 34.66
CA MET A 1 -3.71 -19.40 33.36
C MET A 1 -3.21 -18.43 32.30
N ALA A 2 -2.01 -18.69 31.77
CA ALA A 2 -1.37 -17.81 30.80
C ALA A 2 -2.11 -17.93 29.46
N ALA A 3 -2.72 -16.83 29.02
CA ALA A 3 -3.21 -16.72 27.66
C ALA A 3 -2.00 -16.85 26.72
N GLN A 4 -1.92 -17.97 25.99
CA GLN A 4 -1.04 -18.09 24.84
C GLN A 4 -1.52 -17.06 23.82
N MET A 5 -0.88 -15.88 23.83
CA MET A 5 -1.07 -14.89 22.79
C MET A 5 -0.67 -15.53 21.46
N ALA A 6 -1.65 -15.69 20.58
CA ALA A 6 -1.39 -15.98 19.18
C ALA A 6 -0.34 -14.97 18.67
N VAL A 7 0.65 -15.46 17.93
CA VAL A 7 1.68 -14.63 17.31
C VAL A 7 1.00 -13.45 16.63
N ASN A 8 1.37 -12.23 17.06
CA ASN A 8 0.77 -10.93 16.73
C ASN A 8 0.13 -10.85 15.34
N SER A 9 -1.11 -10.34 15.26
CA SER A 9 -1.80 -9.93 14.03
C SER A 9 -1.02 -8.92 13.15
N GLY A 10 0.16 -8.47 13.60
CA GLY A 10 1.11 -7.61 12.89
C GLY A 10 2.14 -8.35 12.01
N ALA A 11 2.14 -9.69 11.96
CA ALA A 11 3.13 -10.46 11.20
C ALA A 11 2.69 -10.82 9.76
N SER A 12 1.40 -10.94 9.49
CA SER A 12 0.93 -11.46 8.19
C SER A 12 0.88 -10.36 7.13
N LEU A 13 1.68 -10.54 6.07
CA LEU A 13 1.92 -9.51 5.03
C LEU A 13 0.96 -9.56 3.83
N TRP A 14 0.13 -10.60 3.71
CA TRP A 14 -0.71 -10.80 2.53
C TRP A 14 -2.19 -11.00 2.87
N GLY A 15 -2.54 -12.07 3.58
CA GLY A 15 -3.94 -12.45 3.84
C GLY A 15 -4.79 -11.30 4.40
N PRO A 16 -4.39 -10.68 5.52
CA PRO A 16 -5.15 -9.57 6.10
C PRO A 16 -5.20 -8.31 5.21
N LEU A 17 -4.17 -8.07 4.40
CA LEU A 17 -4.15 -6.92 3.49
C LEU A 17 -5.08 -7.16 2.29
N LYS A 18 -5.17 -8.40 1.81
CA LYS A 18 -6.09 -8.81 0.76
C LYS A 18 -7.55 -8.77 1.23
N GLU A 19 -7.81 -9.23 2.45
CA GLU A 19 -9.14 -9.12 3.08
C GLU A 19 -9.56 -7.66 3.26
N LEU A 20 -8.65 -6.81 3.75
CA LEU A 20 -8.89 -5.37 3.86
C LEU A 20 -9.25 -4.76 2.51
N TRP A 21 -8.50 -5.10 1.46
CA TRP A 21 -8.76 -4.61 0.12
C TRP A 21 -10.14 -5.02 -0.40
N GLU A 22 -10.55 -6.28 -0.24
CA GLU A 22 -11.90 -6.73 -0.62
C GLU A 22 -13.00 -6.01 0.17
N ILE A 23 -12.77 -5.70 1.45
CA ILE A 23 -13.73 -4.94 2.28
C ILE A 23 -13.82 -3.49 1.80
N VAL A 24 -12.69 -2.84 1.49
CA VAL A 24 -12.66 -1.47 0.95
C VAL A 24 -13.37 -1.41 -0.40
N GLU A 25 -13.05 -2.33 -1.32
CA GLU A 25 -13.70 -2.41 -2.63
C GLU A 25 -15.20 -2.74 -2.51
N GLY A 26 -15.54 -3.64 -1.60
CA GLY A 26 -16.90 -3.99 -1.25
C GLY A 26 -17.71 -2.79 -0.76
N ALA A 27 -17.13 -1.97 0.12
CA ALA A 27 -17.79 -0.80 0.68
C ALA A 27 -17.88 0.37 -0.31
N VAL A 28 -16.78 0.69 -1.01
CA VAL A 28 -16.67 1.88 -1.86
C VAL A 28 -17.28 1.66 -3.24
N TRP A 29 -16.92 0.56 -3.92
CA TRP A 29 -17.30 0.36 -5.32
C TRP A 29 -18.52 -0.53 -5.47
N ARG A 30 -18.63 -1.60 -4.67
CA ARG A 30 -19.76 -2.55 -4.73
C ARG A 30 -20.93 -2.16 -3.82
N ARG A 31 -20.72 -1.20 -2.90
CA ARG A 31 -21.72 -0.70 -1.94
C ARG A 31 -22.41 -1.80 -1.12
N GLN A 32 -21.63 -2.80 -0.72
CA GLN A 32 -22.11 -3.95 0.07
C GLN A 32 -22.34 -3.54 1.54
N PRO A 33 -23.55 -3.72 2.11
CA PRO A 33 -23.86 -3.31 3.47
C PRO A 33 -22.93 -3.92 4.53
N GLU A 34 -22.56 -5.19 4.37
CA GLU A 34 -21.69 -5.91 5.31
C GLU A 34 -20.29 -5.29 5.33
N SER A 35 -19.76 -4.98 4.15
CA SER A 35 -18.44 -4.35 3.99
C SER A 35 -18.43 -2.94 4.60
N VAL A 36 -19.51 -2.16 4.44
CA VAL A 36 -19.65 -0.84 5.06
C VAL A 36 -19.64 -0.96 6.60
N HIS A 37 -20.35 -1.93 7.17
CA HIS A 37 -20.39 -2.13 8.63
C HIS A 37 -19.04 -2.54 9.21
N LEU A 38 -18.26 -3.35 8.46
CA LEU A 38 -16.94 -3.82 8.92
C LEU A 38 -15.83 -2.80 8.69
N LEU A 39 -16.02 -1.83 7.79
CA LEU A 39 -14.95 -0.95 7.32
C LEU A 39 -14.26 -0.19 8.45
N ASP A 40 -15.00 0.47 9.34
CA ASP A 40 -14.41 1.26 10.44
C ASP A 40 -13.51 0.41 11.35
N VAL A 41 -13.96 -0.80 11.69
CA VAL A 41 -13.19 -1.73 12.54
C VAL A 41 -11.91 -2.17 11.82
N GLN A 42 -12.00 -2.49 10.53
CA GLN A 42 -10.84 -2.92 9.75
C GLN A 42 -9.85 -1.78 9.51
N LEU A 43 -10.31 -0.57 9.23
CA LEU A 43 -9.46 0.61 9.09
C LEU A 43 -8.70 0.89 10.40
N LYS A 44 -9.37 0.83 11.55
CA LYS A 44 -8.72 1.00 12.86
C LYS A 44 -7.66 -0.06 13.11
N LYS A 45 -7.95 -1.33 12.79
CA LYS A 45 -7.02 -2.46 12.95
C LYS A 45 -5.79 -2.32 12.04
N HIS A 46 -5.99 -1.90 10.79
CA HIS A 46 -4.93 -1.86 9.77
C HIS A 46 -4.26 -0.49 9.60
N LYS A 47 -4.71 0.53 10.34
CA LYS A 47 -4.15 1.89 10.32
C LYS A 47 -2.62 1.97 10.41
N PRO A 48 -1.91 1.19 11.26
CA PRO A 48 -0.44 1.24 11.29
C PRO A 48 0.22 0.93 9.94
N TYR A 49 -0.39 0.05 9.13
CA TYR A 49 0.14 -0.29 7.81
C TYR A 49 -0.01 0.85 6.79
N PHE A 50 -1.05 1.67 6.92
CA PHE A 50 -1.21 2.88 6.11
C PHE A 50 -0.25 4.00 6.55
N LEU A 51 -0.07 4.19 7.87
CA LEU A 51 0.85 5.20 8.42
C LEU A 51 2.32 4.92 8.10
N SER A 52 2.66 3.64 7.97
CA SER A 52 4.02 3.16 7.69
C SER A 52 4.14 2.57 6.28
N LEU A 53 3.35 3.08 5.32
CA LEU A 53 3.16 2.55 3.97
C LEU A 53 4.37 1.79 3.41
N PHE A 54 4.14 0.52 3.05
CA PHE A 54 5.14 -0.41 2.50
C PHE A 54 6.33 -0.78 3.42
N LYS A 55 6.44 -0.26 4.65
CA LYS A 55 7.45 -0.74 5.60
C LYS A 55 7.21 -2.20 5.99
N ASN A 56 8.30 -2.94 6.08
CA ASN A 56 8.28 -4.33 6.53
C ASN A 56 8.41 -4.40 8.05
N PRO A 57 7.78 -5.39 8.71
CA PRO A 57 8.04 -5.70 10.10
C PRO A 57 9.55 -5.97 10.29
N PRO A 58 10.20 -5.34 11.29
CA PRO A 58 11.64 -5.46 11.46
C PRO A 58 12.05 -6.86 11.93
N LYS A 59 13.29 -7.24 11.62
CA LYS A 59 13.92 -8.45 12.16
C LYS A 59 14.05 -8.40 13.68
N SER A 60 13.99 -9.57 14.31
CA SER A 60 14.12 -9.69 15.76
C SER A 60 14.88 -10.96 16.13
N ALA A 61 15.92 -10.80 16.96
CA ALA A 61 16.69 -11.94 17.48
C ALA A 61 15.80 -12.95 18.22
N GLU A 62 14.76 -12.47 18.92
CA GLU A 62 13.78 -13.31 19.60
C GLU A 62 12.94 -14.12 18.59
N GLN A 63 12.48 -13.48 17.51
CA GLN A 63 11.74 -14.16 16.45
C GLN A 63 12.61 -15.19 15.73
N ARG A 64 13.86 -14.82 15.43
CA ARG A 64 14.85 -15.69 14.80
C ARG A 64 15.08 -16.97 15.61
N GLU A 65 15.21 -16.85 16.93
CA GLU A 65 15.42 -18.01 17.80
C GLU A 65 14.16 -18.89 17.91
N LYS A 66 12.97 -18.29 17.97
CA LYS A 66 11.70 -19.03 17.94
C LYS A 66 11.53 -19.83 16.65
N VAL A 67 11.82 -19.23 15.50
CA VAL A 67 11.74 -19.90 14.19
C VAL A 67 12.80 -21.00 14.08
N ARG A 68 14.02 -20.78 14.58
CA ARG A 68 15.08 -21.80 14.59
C ARG A 68 14.68 -23.05 15.37
N LYS A 69 13.99 -22.88 16.50
CA LYS A 69 13.52 -23.97 17.36
C LYS A 69 12.20 -24.60 16.93
N ALA A 70 11.58 -24.09 15.86
CA ALA A 70 10.26 -24.57 15.41
C ALA A 70 10.27 -26.03 14.91
N SER A 71 11.42 -26.60 14.58
CA SER A 71 11.55 -28.03 14.23
C SER A 71 11.53 -28.96 15.44
N THR A 72 11.81 -28.46 16.65
CA THR A 72 11.91 -29.25 17.90
C THR A 72 10.87 -28.89 18.95
N GLU A 73 10.68 -27.59 19.21
CA GLU A 73 9.74 -27.07 20.22
C GLU A 73 8.36 -26.77 19.61
N GLY A 74 8.29 -26.67 18.27
CA GLY A 74 7.09 -26.26 17.54
C GLY A 74 6.82 -24.76 17.66
N ILE A 75 5.99 -24.25 16.75
CA ILE A 75 5.62 -22.83 16.73
C ILE A 75 4.11 -22.67 16.58
N SER A 76 3.53 -21.71 17.30
CA SER A 76 2.12 -21.35 17.13
C SER A 76 1.95 -20.50 15.88
N ILE A 77 1.17 -21.00 14.93
CA ILE A 77 0.83 -20.30 13.68
C ILE A 77 -0.56 -19.68 13.83
N GLN A 78 -0.78 -18.50 13.29
CA GLN A 78 -2.09 -17.86 13.32
C GLN A 78 -3.18 -18.76 12.71
N GLY A 79 -4.33 -18.83 13.37
CA GLY A 79 -5.49 -19.62 12.93
C GLY A 79 -5.39 -21.13 13.18
N GLN A 80 -4.27 -21.63 13.72
CA GLN A 80 -4.11 -23.03 14.10
C GLN A 80 -4.09 -23.20 15.63
N GLN A 81 -4.72 -24.27 16.12
CA GLN A 81 -4.67 -24.62 17.53
C GLN A 81 -3.39 -25.42 17.84
N GLY A 82 -2.62 -24.95 18.82
CA GLY A 82 -1.41 -25.61 19.30
C GLY A 82 -0.12 -25.22 18.57
N ALA A 83 1.01 -25.68 19.09
CA ALA A 83 2.32 -25.53 18.47
C ALA A 83 2.52 -26.63 17.42
N ARG A 84 2.95 -26.25 16.22
CA ARG A 84 3.22 -27.18 15.11
C ARG A 84 4.72 -27.30 14.87
N LEU A 85 5.20 -28.52 14.72
CA LEU A 85 6.57 -28.79 14.27
C LEU A 85 6.69 -28.49 12.78
N LEU A 86 7.73 -27.76 12.40
CA LEU A 86 7.98 -27.35 11.03
C LEU A 86 9.20 -28.05 10.43
N PRO A 87 9.15 -28.47 9.15
CA PRO A 87 10.30 -29.09 8.48
C PRO A 87 11.48 -28.12 8.39
N GLU A 88 12.71 -28.60 8.57
CA GLU A 88 13.93 -27.78 8.47
C GLU A 88 14.10 -27.06 7.12
N GLN A 89 13.60 -27.68 6.04
CA GLN A 89 13.60 -27.06 4.72
C GLN A 89 12.76 -25.76 4.71
N LEU A 90 11.59 -25.77 5.35
CA LEU A 90 10.71 -24.60 5.44
C LEU A 90 11.38 -23.48 6.26
N LEU A 91 12.08 -23.85 7.34
CA LEU A 91 12.81 -22.89 8.18
C LEU A 91 13.98 -22.25 7.43
N THR A 92 14.71 -23.05 6.64
CA THR A 92 15.79 -22.55 5.78
C THR A 92 15.26 -21.54 4.76
N GLU A 93 14.19 -21.89 4.06
CA GLU A 93 13.52 -21.00 3.10
C GLU A 93 12.95 -19.73 3.77
N THR A 94 12.48 -19.84 5.01
CA THR A 94 12.01 -18.70 5.82
C THR A 94 13.13 -17.69 6.07
N PHE A 95 14.33 -18.16 6.45
CA PHE A 95 15.47 -17.25 6.67
C PHE A 95 15.94 -16.61 5.36
N ILE A 96 15.95 -17.36 4.25
CA ILE A 96 16.26 -16.79 2.92
C ILE A 96 15.26 -15.67 2.58
N LEU A 97 13.96 -15.92 2.77
CA LEU A 97 12.92 -14.93 2.48
C LEU A 97 13.05 -13.70 3.40
N SER A 98 13.29 -13.93 4.70
CA SER A 98 13.55 -12.90 5.72
C SER A 98 14.73 -12.01 5.34
N ASP A 99 15.83 -12.60 4.86
CA ASP A 99 17.02 -11.87 4.42
C ASP A 99 16.79 -11.15 3.08
N LEU A 100 16.05 -11.75 2.17
CA LEU A 100 15.74 -11.19 0.83
C LEU A 100 14.94 -9.88 0.87
N PHE A 101 13.92 -9.79 1.73
CA PHE A 101 13.08 -8.59 1.83
C PHE A 101 13.32 -7.78 3.11
N ASP A 102 14.34 -8.13 3.88
CA ASP A 102 14.61 -7.59 5.21
C ASP A 102 13.34 -7.53 6.09
N LEU A 103 12.73 -8.70 6.28
CA LEU A 103 11.50 -8.84 7.05
C LEU A 103 11.69 -9.72 8.28
N GLY A 104 10.91 -9.46 9.33
CA GLY A 104 10.86 -10.29 10.53
C GLY A 104 10.59 -11.76 10.23
N GLU A 105 11.28 -12.65 10.95
CA GLU A 105 11.28 -14.08 10.65
C GLU A 105 9.90 -14.73 10.78
N LEU A 106 9.04 -14.24 11.68
CA LEU A 106 7.66 -14.71 11.79
C LEU A 106 6.80 -14.28 10.59
N ALA A 107 7.00 -13.06 10.09
CA ALA A 107 6.32 -12.56 8.91
C ALA A 107 6.77 -13.32 7.65
N ALA A 108 8.06 -13.67 7.56
CA ALA A 108 8.59 -14.51 6.48
C ALA A 108 8.00 -15.91 6.51
N LEU A 109 7.88 -16.49 7.69
CA LEU A 109 7.30 -17.81 7.85
C LEU A 109 5.82 -17.81 7.43
N GLU A 110 5.03 -16.85 7.91
CA GLU A 110 3.61 -16.73 7.55
C GLU A 110 3.42 -16.50 6.05
N LEU A 111 4.26 -15.68 5.43
CA LEU A 111 4.23 -15.43 3.99
C LEU A 111 4.58 -16.70 3.19
N LEU A 112 5.56 -17.47 3.64
CA LEU A 112 5.96 -18.72 3.00
C LEU A 112 4.87 -19.81 3.12
N LEU A 113 4.23 -19.90 4.29
CA LEU A 113 3.08 -20.78 4.53
C LEU A 113 1.87 -20.38 3.67
N ALA A 114 1.63 -19.07 3.49
CA ALA A 114 0.62 -18.59 2.55
C ALA A 114 0.97 -18.98 1.10
N GLY A 115 2.25 -18.89 0.73
CA GLY A 115 2.76 -19.35 -0.56
C GLY A 115 2.54 -20.85 -0.78
N GLU A 116 2.75 -21.67 0.24
CA GLU A 116 2.47 -23.12 0.21
C GLU A 116 0.98 -23.41 0.04
N HIS A 117 0.12 -22.70 0.78
CA HIS A 117 -1.32 -22.84 0.67
C HIS A 117 -1.86 -22.40 -0.70
N GLN A 118 -1.30 -21.35 -1.29
CA GLN A 118 -1.71 -20.83 -2.60
C GLN A 118 -1.08 -21.56 -3.79
N GLN A 119 -0.05 -22.39 -3.55
CA GLN A 119 0.69 -23.11 -4.58
C GLN A 119 -0.18 -23.87 -5.61
N PRO A 120 -1.33 -24.49 -5.25
CA PRO A 120 -2.20 -25.14 -6.23
C PRO A 120 -2.70 -24.23 -7.37
N HIS A 121 -2.79 -22.91 -7.15
CA HIS A 121 -3.19 -21.93 -8.17
C HIS A 121 -2.04 -21.53 -9.10
N PHE A 122 -0.80 -21.91 -8.77
CA PHE A 122 0.42 -21.54 -9.49
C PHE A 122 1.20 -22.78 -9.92
N PRO A 123 0.68 -23.55 -10.91
CA PRO A 123 1.31 -24.79 -11.33
C PRO A 123 2.74 -24.54 -11.85
N GLY A 124 3.69 -25.32 -11.36
CA GLY A 124 5.11 -25.23 -11.73
C GLY A 124 5.92 -24.20 -10.95
N LEU A 125 5.33 -23.48 -9.99
CA LEU A 125 6.06 -22.60 -9.08
C LEU A 125 6.28 -23.27 -7.72
N THR A 126 7.44 -23.02 -7.11
CA THR A 126 7.71 -23.42 -5.73
C THR A 126 7.02 -22.45 -4.76
N ARG A 127 6.71 -22.89 -3.53
CA ARG A 127 6.11 -22.03 -2.51
C ARG A 127 6.88 -20.72 -2.26
N GLY A 128 8.21 -20.74 -2.38
CA GLY A 128 9.05 -19.54 -2.27
C GLY A 128 8.81 -18.53 -3.40
N LEU A 129 8.67 -19.00 -4.65
CA LEU A 129 8.34 -18.14 -5.78
C LEU A 129 6.91 -17.57 -5.67
N VAL A 130 5.97 -18.38 -5.16
CA VAL A 130 4.61 -17.91 -4.85
C VAL A 130 4.65 -16.87 -3.73
N ALA A 131 5.44 -17.07 -2.67
CA ALA A 131 5.61 -16.11 -1.59
C ALA A 131 6.13 -14.74 -2.08
N VAL A 132 7.02 -14.72 -3.08
CA VAL A 132 7.46 -13.47 -3.74
C VAL A 132 6.28 -12.76 -4.43
N LEU A 133 5.39 -13.49 -5.11
CA LEU A 133 4.18 -12.91 -5.71
C LEU A 133 3.23 -12.37 -4.63
N LEU A 134 2.98 -13.14 -3.57
CA LEU A 134 2.09 -12.73 -2.48
C LEU A 134 2.63 -11.51 -1.72
N TYR A 135 3.95 -11.37 -1.59
CA TYR A 135 4.58 -10.19 -0.99
C TYR A 135 4.17 -8.92 -1.75
N TRP A 136 4.35 -8.92 -3.07
CA TRP A 136 4.02 -7.77 -3.91
C TRP A 136 2.51 -7.59 -4.08
N ASP A 137 1.72 -8.66 -4.12
CA ASP A 137 0.25 -8.59 -4.11
C ASP A 137 -0.28 -7.93 -2.82
N GLY A 138 0.33 -8.21 -1.65
CA GLY A 138 -0.03 -7.56 -0.40
C GLY A 138 0.20 -6.04 -0.43
N LYS A 139 1.34 -5.61 -0.99
CA LYS A 139 1.66 -4.19 -1.21
C LYS A 139 0.68 -3.54 -2.20
N ARG A 140 0.33 -4.25 -3.27
CA ARG A 140 -0.66 -3.83 -4.27
C ARG A 140 -2.05 -3.64 -3.64
N CYS A 141 -2.52 -4.60 -2.83
CA CYS A 141 -3.77 -4.50 -2.07
C CYS A 141 -3.78 -3.27 -1.15
N MET A 142 -2.66 -2.98 -0.47
CA MET A 142 -2.54 -1.78 0.37
C MET A 142 -2.65 -0.48 -0.44
N ALA A 143 -1.89 -0.35 -1.54
CA ALA A 143 -1.91 0.84 -2.38
C ALA A 143 -3.29 1.06 -3.02
N ASN A 144 -3.92 0.00 -3.51
CA ASN A 144 -5.27 0.07 -4.09
C ASN A 144 -6.33 0.42 -3.06
N SER A 145 -6.24 -0.14 -1.85
CA SER A 145 -7.13 0.24 -0.73
C SER A 145 -7.01 1.72 -0.40
N LEU A 146 -5.79 2.23 -0.30
CA LEU A 146 -5.55 3.65 -0.04
C LEU A 146 -6.18 4.53 -1.14
N ARG A 147 -5.98 4.17 -2.41
CA ARG A 147 -6.55 4.89 -3.55
C ARG A 147 -8.08 4.93 -3.49
N SER A 148 -8.74 3.80 -3.26
CA SER A 148 -10.21 3.73 -3.15
C SER A 148 -10.74 4.53 -1.95
N LEU A 149 -10.02 4.53 -0.82
CA LEU A 149 -10.37 5.37 0.35
C LEU A 149 -10.22 6.86 0.04
N ILE A 150 -9.18 7.26 -0.69
CA ILE A 150 -9.00 8.65 -1.13
C ILE A 150 -10.07 9.04 -2.13
N GLN A 151 -10.47 8.18 -3.06
CA GLN A 151 -11.51 8.51 -4.04
C GLN A 151 -12.90 8.68 -3.41
N SER A 152 -13.17 7.96 -2.31
CA SER A 152 -14.45 8.00 -1.59
C SER A 152 -14.58 9.13 -0.57
N ARG A 153 -13.54 9.97 -0.40
CA ARG A 153 -13.59 11.12 0.51
C ARG A 153 -14.47 12.25 -0.03
N HIS A 154 -14.77 13.21 0.84
CA HIS A 154 -15.38 14.47 0.44
C HIS A 154 -14.41 15.29 -0.44
N GLY A 155 -14.90 15.79 -1.58
CA GLY A 155 -14.09 16.62 -2.47
C GLY A 155 -14.83 17.11 -3.71
N LYS A 156 -14.05 17.65 -4.66
CA LYS A 156 -14.55 18.42 -5.80
C LYS A 156 -14.97 17.55 -7.00
N THR A 157 -14.19 16.53 -7.35
CA THR A 157 -14.30 15.88 -8.66
C THR A 157 -15.06 14.56 -8.62
N PHE A 158 -14.78 13.70 -7.63
CA PHE A 158 -15.42 12.39 -7.58
C PHE A 158 -16.57 12.40 -6.58
N THR A 159 -17.78 12.11 -7.04
CA THR A 159 -18.95 11.83 -6.22
C THR A 159 -19.39 10.40 -6.48
N LEU A 160 -19.03 9.49 -5.56
CA LEU A 160 -19.33 8.06 -5.69
C LEU A 160 -20.73 7.67 -5.18
N ASP A 161 -21.63 8.64 -4.97
CA ASP A 161 -22.97 8.50 -4.37
C ASP A 161 -22.99 7.59 -3.11
N LEU A 162 -22.02 7.80 -2.22
CA LEU A 162 -21.88 7.06 -0.97
C LEU A 162 -22.67 7.72 0.15
N SER A 163 -22.98 6.96 1.20
CA SER A 163 -23.61 7.53 2.39
C SER A 163 -22.70 8.55 3.07
N ALA A 164 -23.30 9.60 3.65
CA ALA A 164 -22.55 10.64 4.35
C ALA A 164 -21.64 10.07 5.46
N ASP A 165 -22.10 9.04 6.17
CA ASP A 165 -21.30 8.37 7.20
C ASP A 165 -20.04 7.71 6.65
N LEU A 166 -20.14 7.07 5.48
CA LEU A 166 -19.00 6.44 4.81
C LEU A 166 -18.01 7.49 4.32
N VAL A 167 -18.50 8.55 3.67
CA VAL A 167 -17.67 9.67 3.21
C VAL A 167 -16.95 10.34 4.40
N ASN A 168 -17.65 10.55 5.51
CA ASN A 168 -17.07 11.14 6.73
C ASN A 168 -16.03 10.22 7.39
N LEU A 169 -16.22 8.90 7.32
CA LEU A 169 -15.25 7.93 7.81
C LEU A 169 -13.97 7.97 6.99
N THR A 170 -14.07 7.87 5.66
CA THR A 170 -12.92 7.84 4.76
C THR A 170 -12.18 9.17 4.73
N THR A 171 -12.90 10.30 4.79
CA THR A 171 -12.32 11.64 4.89
C THR A 171 -11.48 11.79 6.15
N ARG A 172 -12.03 11.50 7.34
CA ARG A 172 -11.28 11.58 8.60
C ARG A 172 -10.05 10.65 8.61
N PHE A 173 -10.21 9.43 8.11
CA PHE A 173 -9.11 8.47 8.05
C PHE A 173 -7.98 8.96 7.15
N THR A 174 -8.30 9.43 5.94
CA THR A 174 -7.30 9.88 4.96
C THR A 174 -6.65 11.21 5.35
N ASP A 175 -7.37 12.13 6.00
CA ASP A 175 -6.81 13.36 6.58
C ASP A 175 -5.75 13.06 7.65
N GLU A 176 -6.01 12.05 8.48
CA GLU A 176 -5.03 11.62 9.46
C GLU A 176 -3.76 11.06 8.80
N LEU A 177 -3.89 10.26 7.73
CA LEU A 177 -2.73 9.79 6.98
C LEU A 177 -1.94 10.96 6.39
N MET A 178 -2.64 11.95 5.82
CA MET A 178 -1.99 13.11 5.22
C MET A 178 -1.23 13.95 6.25
N SER A 179 -1.81 14.17 7.43
CA SER A 179 -1.11 14.88 8.53
C SER A 179 0.14 14.13 9.04
N HIS A 180 0.26 12.82 8.78
CA HIS A 180 1.45 12.02 9.04
C HIS A 180 2.42 11.94 7.85
N GLY A 181 2.29 12.85 6.87
CA GLY A 181 3.25 13.02 5.77
C GLY A 181 3.08 12.02 4.62
N LEU A 182 1.84 11.59 4.35
CA LEU A 182 1.52 10.64 3.28
C LEU A 182 2.12 11.05 1.92
N THR A 183 2.09 12.34 1.57
CA THR A 183 2.65 12.84 0.30
C THR A 183 4.10 12.44 0.11
N LYS A 184 4.95 12.79 1.09
CA LYS A 184 6.38 12.50 1.04
C LYS A 184 6.65 10.99 1.07
N GLN A 185 5.85 10.23 1.83
CA GLN A 185 5.96 8.77 1.83
C GLN A 185 5.68 8.17 0.44
N ILE A 186 4.62 8.62 -0.23
CA ILE A 186 4.28 8.14 -1.59
C ILE A 186 5.38 8.50 -2.58
N LEU A 187 5.86 9.75 -2.60
CA LEU A 187 6.90 10.20 -3.53
C LEU A 187 8.22 9.43 -3.33
N ASN A 188 8.60 9.17 -2.08
CA ASN A 188 9.77 8.34 -1.77
C ASN A 188 9.60 6.91 -2.30
N LEU A 189 8.44 6.28 -2.06
CA LEU A 189 8.17 4.93 -2.55
C LEU A 189 8.14 4.82 -4.07
N VAL A 190 7.55 5.80 -4.76
CA VAL A 190 7.55 5.86 -6.24
C VAL A 190 8.98 5.92 -6.81
N SER A 191 9.88 6.61 -6.11
CA SER A 191 11.29 6.74 -6.45
C SER A 191 12.11 5.47 -6.13
N GLU A 192 11.79 4.81 -5.01
CA GLU A 192 12.56 3.67 -4.50
C GLU A 192 12.17 2.36 -5.18
N VAL A 193 10.87 2.12 -5.36
CA VAL A 193 10.32 0.90 -5.95
C VAL A 193 10.67 0.87 -7.43
N SER A 194 11.39 -0.16 -7.86
CA SER A 194 11.83 -0.33 -9.25
C SER A 194 11.88 -1.81 -9.60
N VAL A 195 11.37 -2.16 -10.79
CA VAL A 195 11.43 -3.53 -11.32
C VAL A 195 12.88 -3.98 -11.44
N THR A 196 13.78 -3.10 -11.89
CA THR A 196 15.20 -3.42 -12.07
C THR A 196 15.85 -3.77 -10.74
N ARG A 197 15.70 -2.91 -9.71
CA ARG A 197 16.25 -3.15 -8.37
C ARG A 197 15.66 -4.42 -7.75
N GLU A 198 14.37 -4.64 -7.95
CA GLU A 198 13.70 -5.83 -7.44
C GLU A 198 14.22 -7.10 -8.11
N PHE A 199 14.40 -7.10 -9.42
CA PHE A 199 14.92 -8.24 -10.16
C PHE A 199 16.37 -8.55 -9.77
N GLU A 200 17.21 -7.52 -9.62
CA GLU A 200 18.59 -7.69 -9.13
C GLU A 200 18.62 -8.32 -7.74
N LYS A 201 17.72 -7.89 -6.85
CA LYS A 201 17.57 -8.44 -5.49
C LYS A 201 17.12 -9.90 -5.52
N LEU A 202 16.06 -10.21 -6.26
CA LEU A 202 15.51 -11.55 -6.40
C LEU A 202 16.48 -12.51 -7.10
N GLN A 203 17.27 -12.04 -8.06
CA GLN A 203 18.22 -12.87 -8.79
C GLN A 203 19.33 -13.41 -7.88
N LYS A 204 19.78 -12.64 -6.88
CA LYS A 204 20.83 -13.06 -5.92
C LYS A 204 20.42 -14.31 -5.13
N GLU A 205 19.17 -14.36 -4.69
CA GLU A 205 18.64 -15.46 -3.87
C GLU A 205 17.84 -16.50 -4.69
N ARG A 206 18.02 -16.54 -6.02
CA ARG A 206 17.28 -17.43 -6.94
C ARG A 206 15.75 -17.31 -6.79
N GLY A 207 15.26 -16.13 -6.42
CA GLY A 207 13.84 -15.79 -6.25
C GLY A 207 13.10 -15.45 -7.55
N LEU A 208 13.73 -15.63 -8.72
CA LEU A 208 13.11 -15.47 -10.03
C LEU A 208 12.86 -16.83 -10.69
N GLY A 209 11.60 -17.10 -11.02
CA GLY A 209 11.17 -18.31 -11.71
C GLY A 209 11.27 -18.23 -13.24
N ASN A 210 10.32 -18.90 -13.89
CA ASN A 210 10.14 -18.89 -15.33
C ASN A 210 9.68 -17.51 -15.86
N GLU A 211 9.57 -17.37 -17.18
CA GLU A 211 9.17 -16.11 -17.82
C GLU A 211 7.80 -15.60 -17.35
N LYS A 212 6.86 -16.51 -17.10
CA LYS A 212 5.54 -16.17 -16.55
C LYS A 212 5.68 -15.52 -15.17
N HIS A 213 6.44 -16.14 -14.27
CA HIS A 213 6.67 -15.60 -12.92
C HIS A 213 7.38 -14.24 -12.97
N ARG A 214 8.39 -14.09 -13.81
CA ARG A 214 9.09 -12.81 -14.00
C ARG A 214 8.14 -11.71 -14.45
N LYS A 215 7.27 -12.00 -15.42
CA LYS A 215 6.25 -11.06 -15.88
C LYS A 215 5.29 -10.68 -14.76
N GLU A 216 4.75 -11.65 -14.03
CA GLU A 216 3.82 -11.41 -12.91
C GLU A 216 4.46 -10.54 -11.81
N VAL A 217 5.72 -10.80 -11.43
CA VAL A 217 6.44 -9.95 -10.47
C VAL A 217 6.61 -8.53 -11.01
N SER A 218 7.05 -8.38 -12.27
CA SER A 218 7.19 -7.07 -12.92
C SER A 218 5.87 -6.29 -12.91
N ASP A 219 4.77 -6.95 -13.28
CA ASP A 219 3.45 -6.33 -13.38
C ASP A 219 2.95 -5.89 -12.01
N LEU A 220 3.10 -6.71 -10.97
CA LEU A 220 2.75 -6.34 -9.59
C LEU A 220 3.56 -5.14 -9.08
N VAL A 221 4.87 -5.10 -9.34
CA VAL A 221 5.75 -3.98 -8.96
C VAL A 221 5.33 -2.69 -9.68
N LYS A 222 5.08 -2.77 -10.99
CA LYS A 222 4.62 -1.63 -11.80
C LYS A 222 3.25 -1.14 -11.35
N GLU A 223 2.31 -2.04 -11.05
CA GLU A 223 0.99 -1.69 -10.54
C GLU A 223 1.10 -0.98 -9.19
N CYS A 224 1.93 -1.48 -8.25
CA CYS A 224 2.16 -0.79 -6.98
C CYS A 224 2.63 0.66 -7.17
N ARG A 225 3.62 0.89 -8.05
CA ARG A 225 4.12 2.24 -8.35
C ARG A 225 3.03 3.13 -8.94
N ARG A 226 2.22 2.59 -9.87
CA ARG A 226 1.11 3.32 -10.48
C ARG A 226 0.05 3.67 -9.45
N SER A 227 -0.43 2.71 -8.67
CA SER A 227 -1.46 2.93 -7.66
C SER A 227 -1.02 3.94 -6.60
N LEU A 228 0.27 3.96 -6.24
CA LEU A 228 0.85 4.99 -5.36
C LEU A 228 0.75 6.39 -5.97
N ALA A 229 1.18 6.59 -7.22
CA ALA A 229 1.04 7.88 -7.89
C ALA A 229 -0.43 8.29 -8.08
N GLU A 230 -1.30 7.34 -8.40
CA GLU A 230 -2.74 7.56 -8.52
C GLU A 230 -3.40 7.95 -7.17
N CYS A 231 -2.82 7.58 -6.02
CA CYS A 231 -3.30 8.08 -4.72
C CYS A 231 -3.15 9.60 -4.61
N LEU A 232 -2.01 10.16 -5.05
CA LEU A 232 -1.80 11.61 -5.05
C LEU A 232 -2.68 12.31 -6.06
N PHE A 233 -2.79 11.74 -7.27
CA PHE A 233 -3.73 12.24 -8.25
C PHE A 233 -5.16 12.28 -7.70
N ALA A 234 -5.65 11.16 -7.18
CA ALA A 234 -6.98 11.07 -6.59
C ALA A 234 -7.18 12.06 -5.43
N TRP A 235 -6.15 12.27 -4.61
CA TRP A 235 -6.19 13.26 -3.53
C TRP A 235 -6.41 14.66 -4.10
N THR A 236 -5.57 15.06 -5.06
CA THR A 236 -5.61 16.41 -5.66
C THR A 236 -6.90 16.71 -6.42
N CYS A 237 -7.53 15.69 -7.01
CA CYS A 237 -8.86 15.84 -7.60
C CYS A 237 -9.94 16.17 -6.56
N GLN A 238 -9.75 15.77 -5.30
CA GLN A 238 -10.70 16.02 -4.22
C GLN A 238 -10.35 17.26 -3.40
N SER A 239 -9.06 17.52 -3.15
CA SER A 239 -8.57 18.63 -2.34
C SER A 239 -7.13 19.01 -2.73
N PRO A 240 -6.78 20.31 -2.78
CA PRO A 240 -5.42 20.72 -3.11
C PRO A 240 -4.41 20.27 -2.05
N LEU A 241 -3.14 20.11 -2.44
CA LEU A 241 -2.04 19.89 -1.50
C LEU A 241 -1.64 21.19 -0.77
N CYS A 242 -1.06 21.04 0.42
CA CYS A 242 -0.46 22.16 1.12
C CYS A 242 0.85 22.60 0.43
N LYS A 243 1.36 23.81 0.74
CA LYS A 243 2.56 24.37 0.09
C LYS A 243 3.75 23.41 0.09
N ASP A 244 4.06 22.83 1.25
CA ASP A 244 5.22 21.96 1.42
C ASP A 244 5.10 20.66 0.61
N ASP A 245 3.88 20.13 0.51
CA ASP A 245 3.59 18.92 -0.26
C ASP A 245 3.58 19.19 -1.76
N THR A 246 3.06 20.34 -2.20
CA THR A 246 3.13 20.79 -3.59
C THR A 246 4.59 20.99 -4.01
N LEU A 247 5.42 21.62 -3.16
CA LEU A 247 6.85 21.78 -3.43
C LEU A 247 7.59 20.43 -3.46
N ALA A 248 7.22 19.47 -2.59
CA ALA A 248 7.79 18.13 -2.63
C ALA A 248 7.44 17.40 -3.93
N LEU A 249 6.20 17.55 -4.43
CA LEU A 249 5.78 17.00 -5.72
C LEU A 249 6.53 17.64 -6.88
N ILE A 250 6.69 18.96 -6.90
CA ILE A 250 7.50 19.67 -7.90
C ILE A 250 8.94 19.18 -7.88
N GLY A 251 9.56 19.13 -6.69
CA GLY A 251 10.94 18.66 -6.55
C GLY A 251 11.14 17.21 -7.00
N HIS A 252 10.14 16.34 -6.83
CA HIS A 252 10.17 14.99 -7.42
C HIS A 252 10.13 15.05 -8.95
N LEU A 253 9.19 15.81 -9.53
CA LEU A 253 9.01 15.95 -10.98
C LEU A 253 10.23 16.56 -11.68
N GLU A 254 11.01 17.42 -11.01
CA GLU A 254 12.29 17.95 -11.54
C GLU A 254 13.34 16.85 -11.79
N THR A 255 13.24 15.71 -11.10
CA THR A 255 14.16 14.58 -11.28
C THR A 255 13.70 13.59 -12.35
N VAL A 256 12.50 13.76 -12.89
CA VAL A 256 11.89 12.86 -13.87
C VAL A 256 12.42 13.16 -15.27
N THR A 257 12.82 12.11 -15.97
CA THR A 257 13.21 12.18 -17.38
C THR A 257 12.13 11.53 -18.26
N ALA A 258 11.81 12.16 -19.38
CA ALA A 258 10.94 11.57 -20.39
C ALA A 258 11.55 10.28 -20.98
N GLU A 259 10.69 9.42 -21.52
CA GLU A 259 11.10 8.25 -22.30
C GLU A 259 11.78 8.68 -23.62
N ALA A 260 12.39 7.73 -24.32
CA ALA A 260 13.14 8.01 -25.55
C ALA A 260 12.28 8.62 -26.67
N ASP A 261 10.97 8.39 -26.66
CA ASP A 261 10.00 8.98 -27.57
C ASP A 261 9.45 10.34 -27.11
N GLY A 262 9.94 10.85 -25.97
CA GLY A 262 9.50 12.10 -25.35
C GLY A 262 8.23 11.99 -24.52
N SER A 263 7.66 10.78 -24.36
CA SER A 263 6.49 10.56 -23.51
C SER A 263 6.84 10.47 -22.03
N LEU A 264 5.83 10.65 -21.17
CA LEU A 264 5.94 10.32 -19.75
C LEU A 264 5.32 8.95 -19.50
N ASP A 265 5.95 8.15 -18.66
CA ASP A 265 5.34 6.91 -18.20
C ASP A 265 4.05 7.18 -17.40
N SER A 266 3.21 6.14 -17.24
CA SER A 266 1.92 6.30 -16.55
C SER A 266 2.02 6.83 -15.11
N VAL A 267 3.16 6.60 -14.45
CA VAL A 267 3.39 6.99 -13.06
C VAL A 267 3.65 8.49 -13.00
N ASN A 268 4.59 8.99 -13.80
CA ASN A 268 4.94 10.39 -13.84
C ASN A 268 3.82 11.23 -14.42
N LEU A 269 3.08 10.71 -15.41
CA LEU A 269 1.89 11.37 -15.93
C LEU A 269 0.85 11.60 -14.81
N ALA A 270 0.58 10.58 -13.98
CA ALA A 270 -0.35 10.73 -12.85
C ALA A 270 0.13 11.80 -11.85
N LEU A 271 1.43 11.89 -11.58
CA LEU A 271 2.01 12.91 -10.70
C LEU A 271 1.96 14.32 -11.29
N VAL A 272 2.19 14.48 -12.60
CA VAL A 272 1.99 15.75 -13.31
C VAL A 272 0.53 16.16 -13.24
N MET A 273 -0.40 15.23 -13.49
CA MET A 273 -1.83 15.51 -13.35
C MET A 273 -2.17 15.91 -11.91
N ALA A 274 -1.57 15.27 -10.91
CA ALA A 274 -1.77 15.65 -9.51
C ALA A 274 -1.34 17.10 -9.24
N LEU A 275 -0.19 17.51 -9.79
CA LEU A 275 0.29 18.88 -9.68
C LEU A 275 -0.68 19.88 -10.35
N LEU A 276 -1.16 19.57 -11.55
CA LEU A 276 -2.12 20.43 -12.25
C LEU A 276 -3.42 20.60 -11.46
N TYR A 277 -3.94 19.53 -10.85
CA TYR A 277 -5.14 19.60 -10.01
C TYR A 277 -4.93 20.41 -8.72
N CYS A 278 -3.70 20.58 -8.23
CA CYS A 278 -3.43 21.51 -7.13
C CYS A 278 -3.71 22.97 -7.49
N PHE A 279 -3.69 23.30 -8.79
CA PHE A 279 -3.94 24.64 -9.31
C PHE A 279 -5.31 24.78 -9.99
N ASP A 280 -6.11 23.71 -9.99
CA ASP A 280 -7.43 23.73 -10.61
C ASP A 280 -8.39 24.62 -9.80
N VAL A 281 -8.89 25.65 -10.49
CA VAL A 281 -9.88 26.61 -10.00
C VAL A 281 -11.20 26.53 -10.79
N SER A 282 -11.34 25.56 -11.70
CA SER A 282 -12.49 25.45 -12.61
C SER A 282 -13.83 25.32 -11.88
N PHE A 283 -13.82 24.78 -10.65
CA PHE A 283 -15.02 24.71 -9.81
C PHE A 283 -15.54 26.09 -9.38
N LEU A 284 -14.74 27.16 -9.42
CA LEU A 284 -15.19 28.53 -9.15
C LEU A 284 -16.18 29.03 -10.21
N GLU A 285 -16.09 28.49 -11.43
CA GLU A 285 -16.99 28.84 -12.53
C GLU A 285 -18.36 28.15 -12.40
N GLN A 286 -18.47 27.12 -11.56
CA GLN A 286 -19.65 26.25 -11.50
C GLN A 286 -20.81 26.79 -10.64
N GLY A 287 -20.69 27.98 -10.04
CA GLY A 287 -21.81 28.65 -9.35
C GLY A 287 -22.48 27.82 -8.26
N THR A 288 -21.73 26.92 -7.60
CA THR A 288 -22.24 26.02 -6.57
C THR A 288 -22.55 26.77 -5.27
N GLU A 289 -23.52 26.28 -4.49
CA GLU A 289 -23.90 26.87 -3.19
C GLU A 289 -22.73 26.86 -2.18
N ASP A 290 -21.81 25.89 -2.31
CA ASP A 290 -20.63 25.72 -1.44
C ASP A 290 -19.39 26.53 -1.91
N ARG A 291 -19.54 27.48 -2.84
CA ARG A 291 -18.42 28.21 -3.44
C ARG A 291 -17.52 28.89 -2.41
N ASP A 292 -18.11 29.52 -1.40
CA ASP A 292 -17.36 30.29 -0.40
C ASP A 292 -16.55 29.35 0.53
N ASP A 293 -17.06 28.17 0.86
CA ASP A 293 -16.34 27.15 1.63
C ASP A 293 -15.20 26.53 0.81
N LEU A 294 -15.44 26.26 -0.48
CA LEU A 294 -14.41 25.76 -1.40
C LEU A 294 -13.31 26.79 -1.66
N LEU A 295 -13.65 28.09 -1.69
CA LEU A 295 -12.68 29.19 -1.78
C LEU A 295 -11.77 29.25 -0.56
N GLN A 296 -12.32 29.05 0.65
CA GLN A 296 -11.52 28.99 1.87
C GLN A 296 -10.58 27.77 1.92
N ALA A 297 -10.95 26.68 1.26
CA ALA A 297 -10.14 25.48 1.16
C ALA A 297 -9.02 25.53 0.09
N LEU A 298 -8.91 26.61 -0.70
CA LEU A 298 -7.87 26.77 -1.72
C LEU A 298 -6.63 27.50 -1.18
N PRO A 299 -5.48 26.83 -1.01
CA PRO A 299 -4.23 27.49 -0.63
C PRO A 299 -3.81 28.59 -1.59
N LEU A 300 -4.13 28.45 -2.89
CA LEU A 300 -3.85 29.45 -3.91
C LEU A 300 -4.49 30.82 -3.61
N VAL A 301 -5.65 30.82 -2.94
CA VAL A 301 -6.42 32.02 -2.61
C VAL A 301 -6.19 32.44 -1.16
N THR A 302 -6.13 31.48 -0.24
CA THR A 302 -6.10 31.76 1.21
C THR A 302 -4.71 31.94 1.77
N ASP A 303 -3.69 31.31 1.20
CA ASP A 303 -2.31 31.42 1.66
C ASP A 303 -1.50 32.31 0.72
N ARG A 304 -1.25 33.55 1.15
CA ARG A 304 -0.39 34.51 0.43
C ARG A 304 1.02 33.99 0.22
N LYS A 305 1.50 33.08 1.08
CA LYS A 305 2.81 32.43 0.96
C LYS A 305 2.80 31.28 -0.04
N TYR A 306 1.63 30.78 -0.46
CA TYR A 306 1.52 29.66 -1.39
C TYR A 306 2.03 30.01 -2.78
N VAL A 307 1.64 31.18 -3.30
CA VAL A 307 2.05 31.68 -4.64
C VAL A 307 3.33 32.52 -4.58
N SER A 308 3.63 33.19 -3.45
CA SER A 308 4.90 33.92 -3.31
C SER A 308 6.06 32.94 -3.13
N GLY A 309 6.61 32.51 -4.26
CA GLY A 309 7.92 31.88 -4.36
C GLY A 309 8.97 32.93 -4.74
N VAL A 310 9.88 33.19 -3.79
CA VAL A 310 10.96 34.21 -3.75
C VAL A 310 10.55 35.57 -3.18
#